data_AF-A0A829R565-F1
#
_entry.id   AF-A0A829R565-F1
#
_cell.length_a   1.000
_cell.length_b   1.000
_cell.length_c   1.000
_cell.angle_alpha   90.00
_cell.angle_beta   90.00
_cell.angle_gamma   90.00
#
_symmetry.space_group_name_H-M   'P 1'
#
loop_
_entity.id
_entity.type
_entity.pdbx_description
1 polymer ?
#
loop_
_entity_poly.entity_id
_entity_poly.type
_entity_poly.pdbx_seq_one_letter_code
_entity_poly.pdbx_strand_id
1 'polypeptide(L)'
;MSRIDIAEVTAFHRDLQQMNREARSAIQKMKQAAMNYAQDNSLKGQAVTTSKHYFAESYRTICDTVIEVMNESDRLLARYIQDFHSQVDPSPNAKIDAEMLQEAMAKIRTIERKKKTLAAIAIRINSRSA
;
A
#
# COMPACT_ATOMS: atom_id res chain seq x y z
N MET A 1 19.80 -2.59 -7.73
CA MET A 1 19.56 -1.15 -7.53
C MET A 1 18.08 -0.96 -7.23
N SER A 2 17.70 -0.29 -6.15
CA SER A 2 16.28 -0.01 -5.88
C SER A 2 15.88 1.23 -6.69
N ARG A 3 15.19 1.00 -7.81
CA ARG A 3 14.62 2.03 -8.68
C ARG A 3 13.12 1.92 -8.53
N ILE A 4 12.48 2.90 -7.91
CA ILE A 4 11.02 2.95 -7.84
C ILE A 4 10.54 3.69 -9.09
N ASP A 5 9.97 2.94 -10.03
CA ASP A 5 9.32 3.48 -11.22
C ASP A 5 7.80 3.56 -10.95
N ILE A 6 7.27 4.78 -10.83
CA ILE A 6 5.85 4.96 -10.48
C ILE A 6 4.92 4.40 -11.57
N ALA A 7 5.40 4.29 -12.82
CA ALA A 7 4.65 3.68 -13.90
C ALA A 7 4.45 2.19 -13.67
N GLU A 8 5.47 1.49 -13.14
CA GLU A 8 5.40 0.06 -12.80
C GLU A 8 4.42 -0.18 -11.65
N VAL A 9 4.51 0.65 -10.60
CA VAL A 9 3.57 0.57 -9.46
C VAL A 9 2.13 0.86 -9.90
N THR A 10 1.94 1.84 -10.78
CA THR A 10 0.62 2.17 -11.33
C THR A 10 0.07 1.05 -12.21
N ALA A 11 0.91 0.42 -13.04
CA ALA A 11 0.52 -0.73 -13.83
C ALA A 11 0.12 -1.91 -12.94
N PHE A 12 0.95 -2.24 -11.96
CA PHE A 12 0.67 -3.28 -10.98
C PHE A 12 -0.65 -3.04 -10.23
N HIS A 13 -0.91 -1.81 -9.79
CA HIS A 13 -2.17 -1.47 -9.12
C HIS A 13 -3.39 -1.69 -10.03
N ARG A 14 -3.31 -1.35 -11.32
CA ARG A 14 -4.42 -1.62 -12.28
C ARG A 14 -4.67 -3.11 -12.47
N ASP A 15 -3.60 -3.89 -12.61
CA ASP A 15 -3.69 -5.34 -12.78
C ASP A 15 -4.26 -5.99 -11.51
N LEU A 16 -3.78 -5.58 -10.34
CA LEU A 16 -4.31 -6.01 -9.05
C LEU A 16 -5.79 -5.68 -8.90
N GLN A 17 -6.23 -4.47 -9.27
CA GLN A 17 -7.64 -4.11 -9.23
C GLN A 17 -8.50 -5.01 -10.12
N GLN A 18 -8.03 -5.36 -11.32
CA GLN A 18 -8.75 -6.27 -12.21
C GLN A 18 -8.85 -7.68 -11.59
N MET A 19 -7.73 -8.21 -11.10
CA MET A 19 -7.70 -9.52 -10.43
C MET A 19 -8.59 -9.53 -9.19
N ASN A 20 -8.54 -8.48 -8.37
CA ASN A 20 -9.36 -8.35 -7.18
C ASN A 20 -10.86 -8.25 -7.53
N ARG A 21 -11.25 -7.66 -8.67
CA ARG A 21 -12.65 -7.65 -9.13
C ARG A 21 -13.14 -9.06 -9.45
N GLU A 22 -12.33 -9.82 -10.20
CA GLU A 22 -12.66 -11.19 -10.60
C GLU A 22 -12.71 -12.13 -9.37
N ALA A 23 -11.71 -12.04 -8.49
CA ALA A 23 -11.64 -12.81 -7.26
C ALA A 23 -12.81 -12.49 -6.31
N ARG A 24 -13.17 -11.21 -6.15
CA ARG A 24 -14.34 -10.80 -5.35
C ARG A 24 -15.62 -11.45 -5.87
N SER A 25 -15.83 -11.46 -7.19
CA SER A 25 -17.00 -12.11 -7.81
C SER A 25 -17.03 -13.61 -7.52
N ALA A 26 -15.89 -14.30 -7.62
CA ALA A 26 -15.79 -15.72 -7.31
C ALA A 26 -16.04 -16.03 -5.83
N ILE A 27 -15.46 -15.24 -4.92
CA ILE A 27 -15.63 -15.40 -3.47
C ILE A 27 -17.09 -15.15 -3.06
N GLN A 28 -17.74 -14.14 -3.63
CA GLN A 28 -19.17 -13.89 -3.38
C GLN A 28 -20.05 -15.04 -3.83
N LYS A 29 -19.77 -15.64 -5.00
CA LYS A 29 -20.49 -16.84 -5.46
C LYS A 29 -20.27 -18.03 -4.52
N MET A 30 -19.04 -18.24 -4.07
CA MET A 30 -18.71 -19.29 -3.09
C MET A 30 -19.43 -19.07 -1.76
N LYS A 31 -19.44 -17.83 -1.25
CA LYS A 31 -20.20 -17.44 -0.06
C LYS A 31 -21.68 -17.76 -0.23
N GLN A 32 -22.28 -17.38 -1.35
CA GLN A 32 -23.70 -17.65 -1.61
C GLN A 32 -23.99 -19.14 -1.68
N ALA A 33 -23.15 -19.94 -2.33
CA ALA A 33 -23.30 -21.39 -2.39
C ALA A 33 -23.21 -22.03 -1.00
N ALA A 34 -22.25 -21.59 -0.17
CA ALA A 34 -22.12 -22.05 1.21
C ALA A 34 -23.34 -21.70 2.07
N MET A 35 -23.89 -20.50 1.93
CA MET A 35 -25.10 -20.08 2.65
C MET A 35 -26.34 -20.85 2.19
N ASN A 36 -26.50 -21.06 0.88
CA ASN A 36 -27.59 -21.86 0.33
C ASN A 36 -27.54 -23.29 0.87
N TYR A 37 -26.34 -23.90 0.90
CA TYR A 37 -26.14 -25.23 1.49
C TYR A 37 -26.48 -25.26 2.99
N ALA A 38 -26.02 -24.26 3.74
CA ALA A 38 -26.28 -24.17 5.18
C ALA A 38 -27.78 -24.01 5.50
N GLN A 39 -28.55 -23.37 4.62
CA GLN A 39 -29.98 -23.10 4.78
C GLN A 39 -30.90 -24.17 4.14
N ASP A 40 -30.35 -25.13 3.40
CA ASP A 40 -31.12 -26.18 2.74
C ASP A 40 -31.76 -27.11 3.79
N ASN A 41 -33.10 -27.23 3.81
CA ASN A 41 -33.81 -28.11 4.76
C ASN A 41 -34.09 -29.52 4.23
N SER A 42 -33.74 -29.80 2.96
CA SER A 42 -33.95 -31.10 2.32
C SER A 42 -32.95 -32.17 2.80
N LEU A 43 -31.71 -31.76 3.05
CA LEU A 43 -30.63 -32.63 3.51
C LEU A 43 -30.70 -32.82 5.03
N LYS A 44 -30.72 -34.08 5.49
CA LYS A 44 -30.89 -34.47 6.91
C LYS A 44 -29.77 -35.39 7.38
N GLY A 45 -29.64 -35.51 8.71
CA GLY A 45 -28.67 -36.39 9.37
C GLY A 45 -27.62 -35.60 10.17
N GLN A 46 -27.08 -36.22 11.22
CA GLN A 46 -26.18 -35.55 12.17
C GLN A 46 -24.91 -35.01 11.48
N ALA A 47 -24.32 -35.77 10.55
CA ALA A 47 -23.16 -35.32 9.77
C ALA A 47 -23.48 -34.08 8.91
N VAL A 48 -24.67 -34.04 8.31
CA VAL A 48 -25.14 -32.88 7.51
C VAL A 48 -25.32 -31.67 8.41
N THR A 49 -25.92 -31.83 9.59
CA THR A 49 -26.11 -30.74 10.56
C THR A 49 -24.77 -30.13 10.97
N THR A 50 -23.79 -30.97 11.34
CA THR A 50 -22.45 -30.50 11.71
C THR A 50 -21.77 -29.76 10.56
N SER A 51 -21.83 -30.30 9.34
CA SER A 51 -21.28 -29.66 8.16
C SER A 51 -21.91 -28.28 7.90
N LYS A 52 -23.25 -28.18 7.89
CA LYS A 52 -23.96 -26.91 7.69
C LYS A 52 -23.58 -25.84 8.70
N HIS A 53 -23.40 -26.23 9.98
CA HIS A 53 -22.95 -25.32 11.02
C HIS A 53 -21.57 -24.73 10.72
N TYR A 54 -20.62 -25.59 10.32
CA TYR A 54 -19.29 -25.13 9.90
C TYR A 54 -19.34 -24.11 8.75
N PHE A 55 -20.14 -24.39 7.70
CA PHE A 55 -20.30 -23.46 6.58
C PHE A 55 -21.01 -22.16 6.98
N ALA A 56 -21.98 -22.21 7.89
CA ALA A 56 -22.66 -21.03 8.39
C ALA A 56 -21.71 -20.08 9.17
N GLU A 57 -20.86 -20.64 10.04
CA GLU A 57 -20.00 -19.86 10.93
C GLU A 57 -18.68 -19.42 10.27
N SER A 58 -18.02 -20.33 9.56
CA SER A 58 -16.65 -20.13 9.11
C SER A 58 -16.58 -19.47 7.74
N TYR A 59 -17.35 -19.97 6.76
CA TYR A 59 -17.24 -19.53 5.37
C TYR A 59 -17.67 -18.07 5.18
N ARG A 60 -18.68 -17.59 5.91
CA ARG A 60 -19.09 -16.19 5.86
C ARG A 60 -17.95 -15.27 6.28
N THR A 61 -17.38 -15.54 7.46
CA THR A 61 -16.30 -14.74 8.05
C THR A 61 -15.06 -14.75 7.15
N ILE A 62 -14.64 -15.93 6.68
CA ILE A 62 -13.47 -16.06 5.81
C ILE A 62 -13.67 -15.28 4.50
N CYS A 63 -14.83 -15.42 3.85
CA CYS A 63 -15.11 -14.70 2.61
C CYS A 63 -15.10 -13.19 2.82
N ASP A 64 -15.70 -12.70 3.92
CA ASP A 64 -15.77 -11.28 4.23
C ASP A 64 -14.36 -10.71 4.54
N THR A 65 -13.56 -11.42 5.34
CA THR A 65 -12.17 -11.01 5.64
C THR A 65 -11.30 -10.96 4.39
N VAL A 66 -11.38 -11.95 3.49
CA VAL A 66 -10.58 -11.94 2.25
C VAL A 66 -10.98 -10.77 1.36
N ILE A 67 -12.27 -10.48 1.22
CA ILE A 67 -12.76 -9.32 0.46
C ILE A 67 -12.26 -8.01 1.09
N GLU A 68 -12.27 -7.90 2.42
CA GLU A 68 -11.78 -6.73 3.13
C GLU A 68 -10.30 -6.50 2.90
N VAL A 69 -9.47 -7.55 2.99
CA VAL A 69 -8.03 -7.46 2.69
C VAL A 69 -7.78 -7.02 1.25
N MET A 70 -8.55 -7.52 0.28
CA MET A 70 -8.46 -7.08 -1.11
C MET A 70 -8.77 -5.58 -1.24
N ASN A 71 -9.85 -5.11 -0.60
CA ASN A 71 -10.23 -3.70 -0.62
C ASN A 71 -9.16 -2.80 0.01
N GLU A 72 -8.58 -3.22 1.13
CA GLU A 72 -7.54 -2.46 1.81
C GLU A 72 -6.25 -2.43 0.98
N SER A 73 -5.89 -3.53 0.29
CA SER A 73 -4.73 -3.56 -0.60
C SER A 73 -4.87 -2.57 -1.77
N ASP A 74 -6.05 -2.50 -2.40
CA ASP A 74 -6.36 -1.53 -3.44
C ASP A 74 -6.25 -0.09 -2.90
N ARG A 75 -6.82 0.15 -1.71
CA ARG A 75 -6.83 1.48 -1.08
C ARG A 75 -5.43 1.97 -0.73
N LEU A 76 -4.59 1.11 -0.16
CA LEU A 76 -3.22 1.45 0.23
C LEU A 76 -2.36 1.78 -0.99
N LEU A 77 -2.46 1.00 -2.06
CA LEU A 77 -1.73 1.26 -3.30
C LEU A 77 -2.21 2.54 -4.00
N ALA A 78 -3.53 2.76 -4.06
CA ALA A 78 -4.08 4.00 -4.60
C ALA A 78 -3.58 5.23 -3.83
N ARG A 79 -3.56 5.15 -2.50
CA ARG A 79 -3.03 6.21 -1.63
C ARG A 79 -1.54 6.43 -1.85
N TYR A 80 -0.75 5.36 -1.93
CA TYR A 80 0.68 5.46 -2.20
C TYR A 80 0.99 6.19 -3.52
N ILE A 81 0.28 5.86 -4.60
CA ILE A 81 0.44 6.52 -5.90
C ILE A 81 0.06 8.00 -5.81
N GLN A 82 -1.05 8.32 -5.14
CA GLN A 82 -1.47 9.71 -4.92
C GLN A 82 -0.43 10.50 -4.11
N ASP A 83 0.05 9.93 -3.01
CA ASP A 83 1.03 10.56 -2.13
C ASP A 83 2.35 10.80 -2.90
N PHE A 84 2.78 9.83 -3.72
CA PHE A 84 3.94 9.97 -4.60
C PHE A 84 3.80 11.15 -5.56
N HIS A 85 2.69 11.21 -6.32
CA HIS A 85 2.47 12.31 -7.27
C HIS A 85 2.43 13.69 -6.59
N SER A 86 1.94 13.75 -5.34
CA SER A 86 1.86 15.00 -4.59
C SER A 86 3.20 15.46 -4.01
N GLN A 87 4.09 14.53 -3.66
CA GLN A 87 5.33 14.83 -2.92
C GLN A 87 6.58 14.83 -3.80
N VAL A 88 6.58 14.09 -4.91
CA VAL A 88 7.76 13.85 -5.73
C VAL A 88 7.62 14.56 -7.07
N ASP A 89 6.77 14.03 -7.94
CA ASP A 89 6.54 14.55 -9.28
C ASP A 89 5.22 13.95 -9.82
N PRO A 90 4.32 14.75 -10.40
CA PRO A 90 3.03 14.29 -10.91
C PRO A 90 3.13 13.56 -12.27
N SER A 91 4.30 13.52 -12.90
CA SER A 91 4.50 12.91 -14.21
C SER A 91 4.30 11.39 -14.14
N PRO A 92 3.59 10.79 -15.11
CA PRO A 92 3.31 9.35 -15.11
C PRO A 92 4.55 8.44 -15.11
N ASN A 93 5.69 8.97 -15.56
CA ASN A 93 6.96 8.26 -15.67
C ASN A 93 8.01 8.80 -14.68
N ALA A 94 7.58 9.44 -13.59
CA ALA A 94 8.46 9.94 -12.56
C ALA A 94 9.26 8.80 -11.92
N LYS A 95 10.55 9.04 -11.72
CA LYS A 95 11.50 8.04 -11.23
C LYS A 95 12.26 8.61 -10.06
N ILE A 96 12.31 7.85 -8.97
CA ILE A 96 13.20 8.16 -7.85
C ILE A 96 14.53 7.49 -8.12
N ASP A 97 15.56 8.32 -8.29
CA ASP A 97 16.95 7.89 -8.27
C ASP A 97 17.52 8.10 -6.86
N ALA A 98 17.61 6.99 -6.11
CA ALA A 98 18.07 6.99 -4.73
C ALA A 98 19.54 7.45 -4.59
N GLU A 99 20.37 7.20 -5.60
CA GLU A 99 21.78 7.58 -5.60
C GLU A 99 21.93 9.08 -5.82
N MET A 100 21.22 9.64 -6.80
CA MET A 100 21.17 11.09 -7.00
C MET A 100 20.63 11.83 -5.77
N LEU A 101 19.60 11.29 -5.10
CA LEU A 101 19.09 11.84 -3.85
C LEU A 101 20.14 11.81 -2.73
N GLN A 102 20.87 10.71 -2.59
CA GLN A 102 21.94 10.59 -1.60
C GLN A 102 23.07 11.59 -1.86
N GLU A 103 23.48 11.76 -3.13
CA GLU A 103 24.45 12.78 -3.52
C GLU A 103 23.97 14.21 -3.20
N ALA A 104 22.72 14.52 -3.53
CA ALA A 104 22.12 15.83 -3.23
C ALA A 104 22.12 16.10 -1.72
N MET A 105 21.73 15.12 -0.90
CA MET A 105 21.78 15.23 0.56
C MET A 105 23.21 15.44 1.09
N ALA A 106 24.21 14.76 0.52
CA ALA A 106 25.61 14.94 0.90
C ALA A 106 26.11 16.36 0.57
N LYS A 107 25.70 16.91 -0.58
CA LYS A 107 26.00 18.30 -0.98
C LYS A 107 25.34 19.30 -0.02
N ILE A 108 24.07 19.11 0.34
CA ILE A 108 23.36 19.96 1.31
C ILE A 108 24.07 19.98 2.67
N ARG A 109 24.40 18.80 3.23
CA ARG A 109 25.14 18.72 4.51
C ARG A 109 26.48 19.44 4.46
N THR A 110 27.13 19.45 3.30
CA THR A 110 28.41 20.17 3.11
C THR A 110 28.20 21.68 3.11
N ILE A 111 27.16 22.16 2.44
CA ILE A 111 26.78 23.58 2.42
C ILE A 111 26.40 24.05 3.83
N GLU A 112 25.61 23.28 4.57
CA GLU A 112 25.22 23.62 5.95
C GLU A 112 26.43 23.72 6.89
N ARG A 113 27.39 22.80 6.76
CA ARG A 113 28.65 22.87 7.51
C ARG A 113 29.41 24.15 7.19
N LYS A 114 29.57 24.50 5.91
CA LYS A 114 30.22 25.75 5.48
C LYS A 114 29.50 26.99 6.02
N LYS A 115 28.16 27.00 5.97
CA LYS A 115 27.34 28.09 6.52
C LYS A 115 27.59 28.29 8.02
N LYS A 116 27.62 27.20 8.80
CA LYS A 116 27.93 27.26 10.24
C LYS A 116 29.34 27.78 10.51
N THR A 117 30.33 27.32 9.75
CA THR A 117 31.71 27.82 9.86
C THR A 117 31.80 29.31 9.58
N LEU A 118 31.18 29.78 8.50
CA LEU A 118 31.16 31.20 8.15
C LEU A 118 30.47 32.05 9.22
N ALA A 119 29.34 31.59 9.76
CA ALA A 119 28.65 32.28 10.85
C ALA A 119 29.54 32.40 12.11
N ALA A 120 30.27 31.35 12.48
CA ALA A 120 31.20 31.37 13.59
C ALA A 120 32.37 32.35 13.38
N ILE A 121 32.89 32.43 12.13
CA ILE A 121 33.93 33.39 11.77
C ILE A 121 33.41 34.82 11.89
N ALA A 122 32.21 35.12 11.39
CA ALA A 122 31.61 36.45 11.46
C ALA A 122 31.43 36.93 12.91
N ILE A 123 30.96 36.06 13.80
CA ILE A 123 30.85 36.35 15.25
C ILE A 123 32.23 36.70 15.83
N ARG A 124 33.25 35.92 15.48
CA ARG A 124 34.63 36.10 15.98
C ARG A 124 35.31 37.37 15.47
N ILE A 125 34.95 37.84 14.27
CA ILE A 125 35.42 39.13 13.75
C ILE A 125 34.76 40.26 14.52
N ASN A 126 33.43 40.22 14.71
CA ASN A 126 32.70 41.25 15.44
C ASN A 126 33.16 41.39 16.90
N SER A 127 33.53 40.29 17.56
CA SER A 127 34.04 40.31 18.94
C SER A 127 35.49 40.78 19.09
N ARG A 128 36.22 40.97 17.98
CA ARG A 128 37.58 41.55 17.96
C ARG A 128 37.60 43.05 17.60
N SER A 129 36.46 43.58 17.17
CA SER A 129 36.28 44.98 16.77
C SER A 129 35.61 45.84 17.85
N ALA A 130 35.30 45.26 19.00
CA ALA A 130 34.84 45.93 20.22
C ALA A 130 35.93 45.82 21.30
#